data_AF-A0A944YDL4-F1
#
_entry.id   AF-A0A944YDL4-F1
#
_cell.length_a   1.000
_cell.length_b   1.000
_cell.length_c   1.000
_cell.angle_alpha   90.00
_cell.angle_beta   90.00
_cell.angle_gamma   90.00
#
_symmetry.space_group_name_H-M   'P 1'
#
loop_
_entity.id
_entity.type
_entity.pdbx_description
1 polymer ?
#
loop_
_entity_poly.entity_id
_entity_poly.type
_entity_poly.pdbx_seq_one_letter_code
_entity_poly.pdbx_strand_id
1 'polypeptide(L)'
;MSYRKLEPLSRQVTIIIGLGVVSFMAFGLAVSFYRNTLFEQTLNNIEDQNDQLLGDIEQGYRDLEYFTSTQYKDKYAKENLNLINQGEKTLLIAKENLEVEIGMLDRNGILDEQREAKYFELLRQMPIIEHWKLYLFYKEKIEGLKQSL
;
A
#
# COMPACT_ATOMS: atom_id res chain seq x y z
N MET A 1 29.40 -70.49 -32.54
CA MET A 1 28.19 -69.87 -31.98
C MET A 1 28.61 -68.93 -30.87
N SER A 2 28.49 -67.62 -31.06
CA SER A 2 28.81 -66.62 -30.03
C SER A 2 27.53 -65.88 -29.67
N TYR A 3 26.95 -66.24 -28.53
CA TYR A 3 25.83 -65.51 -27.93
C TYR A 3 26.38 -64.21 -27.36
N ARG A 4 26.22 -63.11 -28.10
CA ARG A 4 26.48 -61.76 -27.59
C ARG A 4 25.46 -61.47 -26.49
N LYS A 5 25.92 -61.40 -25.25
CA LYS A 5 25.18 -60.89 -24.10
C LYS A 5 24.82 -59.42 -24.33
N LEU A 6 23.65 -59.18 -24.92
CA LEU A 6 22.99 -57.88 -24.99
C LEU A 6 22.07 -57.76 -23.76
N GLU A 7 22.66 -57.59 -22.57
CA GLU A 7 21.93 -57.15 -21.39
C GLU A 7 22.17 -55.64 -21.16
N PRO A 8 21.14 -54.89 -20.75
CA PRO A 8 20.30 -54.29 -21.78
C PRO A 8 20.38 -52.76 -21.73
N LEU A 9 20.46 -52.13 -22.90
CA LEU A 9 20.35 -50.66 -23.07
C LEU A 9 19.14 -50.07 -22.32
N SER A 10 18.07 -50.85 -22.15
CA SER A 10 16.88 -50.44 -21.38
C SER A 10 17.18 -50.08 -19.93
N ARG A 11 18.13 -50.76 -19.24
CA ARG A 11 18.45 -50.46 -17.83
C ARG A 11 19.16 -49.12 -17.67
N GLN A 12 20.08 -48.81 -18.59
CA GLN A 12 20.79 -47.53 -18.62
C GLN A 12 19.84 -46.37 -18.93
N VAL A 13 18.94 -46.57 -19.89
CA VAL A 13 17.91 -45.58 -20.25
C VAL A 13 16.96 -45.30 -19.08
N THR A 14 16.50 -46.34 -18.36
CA THR A 14 15.65 -46.15 -17.17
C THR A 14 16.36 -45.37 -16.06
N ILE A 15 17.66 -45.60 -15.84
CA ILE A 15 18.43 -44.83 -14.85
C ILE A 15 18.55 -43.36 -15.26
N ILE A 16 18.84 -43.07 -16.54
CA ILE A 16 18.94 -41.70 -17.05
C ILE A 16 17.60 -40.98 -16.94
N ILE A 17 16.50 -41.64 -17.30
CA ILE A 17 15.14 -41.07 -17.18
C ILE A 17 14.80 -40.82 -15.70
N GLY A 18 15.07 -41.79 -14.83
CA GLY A 18 14.82 -41.64 -13.38
C GLY A 18 15.61 -40.47 -12.79
N LEU A 19 16.88 -40.32 -13.17
CA LEU A 19 17.73 -39.21 -12.73
C LEU A 19 17.21 -37.88 -13.27
N GLY A 20 16.76 -37.83 -14.53
CA GLY A 20 16.12 -36.66 -15.12
C GLY A 20 14.86 -36.22 -14.39
N VAL A 21 13.97 -37.15 -14.01
CA VAL A 21 12.74 -36.84 -13.26
C VAL A 21 13.07 -36.28 -11.87
N VAL A 22 14.02 -36.90 -11.16
CA VAL A 22 14.46 -36.43 -9.83
C VAL A 22 15.07 -35.02 -9.92
N SER A 23 15.92 -34.77 -10.93
CA SER A 23 16.47 -33.43 -11.17
C SER A 23 15.40 -32.40 -11.50
N PHE A 24 14.38 -32.76 -12.30
CA PHE A 24 13.28 -31.86 -12.62
C PHE A 24 12.44 -31.51 -11.39
N MET A 25 12.19 -32.48 -10.51
CA MET A 25 11.46 -32.25 -9.26
C MET A 25 12.25 -31.33 -8.30
N ALA A 26 13.56 -31.56 -8.16
CA ALA A 26 14.44 -30.70 -7.37
C ALA A 26 14.50 -29.26 -7.93
N PHE A 27 14.55 -29.12 -9.26
CA PHE A 27 14.50 -27.83 -9.92
C PHE A 27 13.16 -27.10 -9.68
N GLY A 28 12.04 -27.81 -9.76
CA GLY A 28 10.72 -27.26 -9.44
C GLY A 28 10.63 -26.72 -8.01
N LEU A 29 11.20 -27.45 -7.04
CA LEU A 29 11.29 -26.99 -5.65
C LEU A 29 12.16 -25.72 -5.52
N ALA A 30 13.31 -25.68 -6.20
CA ALA A 30 14.18 -24.50 -6.18
C ALA A 30 13.49 -23.25 -6.75
N VAL A 31 12.77 -23.38 -7.87
CA VAL A 31 11.99 -22.29 -8.48
C VAL A 31 10.85 -21.83 -7.57
N SER A 32 10.15 -22.78 -6.93
CA SER A 32 9.08 -22.48 -5.97
C SER A 32 9.61 -21.67 -4.78
N PHE A 33 10.73 -22.11 -4.19
CA PHE A 33 11.37 -21.42 -3.08
C PHE A 33 11.83 -20.00 -3.48
N TYR A 34 12.46 -19.86 -4.64
CA TYR A 34 12.89 -18.56 -5.16
C TYR A 34 11.73 -17.57 -5.32
N ARG A 35 10.59 -18.04 -5.83
CA ARG A 35 9.36 -17.23 -5.94
C ARG A 35 8.82 -16.82 -4.57
N ASN A 36 8.84 -17.74 -3.60
CA ASN A 36 8.36 -17.43 -2.25
C ASN A 36 9.18 -16.32 -1.60
N THR A 37 10.51 -16.42 -1.65
CA THR A 37 11.39 -15.39 -1.08
C THR A 37 11.23 -14.03 -1.77
N LEU A 38 11.11 -14.01 -3.11
CA LEU A 38 10.84 -12.77 -3.84
C LEU A 38 9.49 -12.16 -3.47
N PHE A 39 8.48 -12.99 -3.22
CA PHE A 39 7.16 -12.53 -2.80
C PHE A 39 7.22 -11.88 -1.41
N GLU A 40 7.88 -12.53 -0.45
CA GLU A 40 8.07 -11.99 0.90
C GLU A 40 8.84 -10.66 0.87
N GLN A 41 9.91 -10.56 0.09
CA GLN A 41 10.65 -9.30 -0.09
C GLN A 41 9.80 -8.19 -0.68
N THR A 42 8.95 -8.52 -1.67
CA THR A 42 8.06 -7.55 -2.29
C THR A 42 6.98 -7.08 -1.30
N LEU A 43 6.44 -8.00 -0.50
CA LEU A 43 5.42 -7.69 0.50
C LEU A 43 5.99 -6.75 1.58
N ASN A 44 7.17 -7.05 2.10
CA ASN A 44 7.84 -6.20 3.09
C ASN A 44 8.14 -4.80 2.53
N ASN A 45 8.57 -4.71 1.26
CA ASN A 45 8.82 -3.41 0.63
C ASN A 45 7.54 -2.58 0.49
N ILE A 46 6.41 -3.22 0.14
CA ILE A 46 5.10 -2.54 0.07
C ILE A 46 4.65 -2.08 1.47
N GLU A 47 4.89 -2.88 2.51
CA GLU A 47 4.60 -2.52 3.89
C GLU A 47 5.43 -1.30 4.34
N ASP A 48 6.75 -1.33 4.12
CA ASP A 48 7.65 -0.20 4.41
C ASP A 48 7.22 1.08 3.67
N GLN A 49 6.82 0.96 2.41
CA GLN A 49 6.33 2.10 1.62
C GLN A 49 5.02 2.66 2.15
N ASN A 50 4.09 1.81 2.60
CA ASN A 50 2.84 2.25 3.20
C ASN A 50 3.07 2.99 4.52
N ASP A 51 3.96 2.47 5.37
CA ASP A 51 4.29 3.10 6.65
C ASP A 51 4.94 4.48 6.44
N GLN A 52 5.84 4.60 5.45
CA GLN A 52 6.39 5.89 5.04
C GLN A 52 5.30 6.85 4.55
N LEU A 53 4.40 6.37 3.69
CA LEU A 53 3.31 7.18 3.15
C LEU A 53 2.37 7.68 4.26
N LEU A 54 2.06 6.85 5.26
CA LEU A 54 1.25 7.26 6.41
C LEU A 54 1.96 8.35 7.23
N GLY A 55 3.27 8.24 7.42
CA GLY A 55 4.08 9.27 8.08
C GLY A 55 4.06 10.60 7.31
N ASP A 56 4.23 10.55 6.00
CA ASP A 56 4.21 11.72 5.12
C ASP A 56 2.84 12.41 5.11
N ILE A 57 1.75 11.62 5.12
CA ILE A 57 0.38 12.14 5.22
C ILE A 57 0.19 12.87 6.55
N GLU A 58 0.59 12.25 7.67
CA GLU A 58 0.45 12.86 8.99
C GLU A 58 1.27 14.16 9.11
N GLN A 59 2.50 14.16 8.56
CA GLN A 59 3.31 15.37 8.50
C GLN A 59 2.68 16.45 7.62
N GLY A 60 2.14 16.08 6.46
CA GLY A 60 1.45 17.01 5.57
C GLY A 60 0.24 17.68 6.23
N TYR A 61 -0.53 16.93 7.02
CA TYR A 61 -1.63 17.50 7.80
C TYR A 61 -1.14 18.49 8.87
N ARG A 62 -0.08 18.16 9.62
CA ARG A 62 0.53 19.08 10.60
C ARG A 62 1.05 20.35 9.94
N ASP A 63 1.70 20.23 8.79
CA ASP A 63 2.23 21.37 8.05
C ASP A 63 1.09 22.27 7.55
N LEU A 64 0.02 21.68 7.01
CA LEU A 64 -1.17 22.41 6.56
C LEU A 64 -1.87 23.14 7.72
N GLU A 65 -2.00 22.50 8.88
CA GLU A 65 -2.49 23.14 10.10
C GLU A 65 -1.60 24.33 10.48
N TYR A 66 -0.28 24.16 10.43
CA TYR A 66 0.66 25.25 10.70
C TYR A 66 0.51 26.42 9.73
N PHE A 67 0.42 26.17 8.41
CA PHE A 67 0.27 27.24 7.41
C PHE A 67 -1.08 27.95 7.49
N THR A 68 -2.14 27.23 7.86
CA THR A 68 -3.47 27.82 8.03
C THR A 68 -3.62 28.56 9.37
N SER A 69 -2.76 28.25 10.35
CA SER A 69 -2.76 28.86 11.68
C SER A 69 -2.65 30.38 11.63
N THR A 70 -3.30 31.03 12.61
CA THR A 70 -3.22 32.47 12.81
C THR A 70 -1.80 32.93 13.16
N GLN A 71 -1.00 32.06 13.79
CA GLN A 71 0.39 32.32 14.14
C GLN A 71 1.28 32.44 12.90
N TYR A 72 1.12 31.55 11.92
CA TYR A 72 1.84 31.63 10.66
C TYR A 72 1.46 32.88 9.87
N LYS A 73 0.15 33.21 9.82
CA LYS A 73 -0.33 34.44 9.16
C LYS A 73 0.23 35.71 9.80
N ASP A 74 0.31 35.76 11.13
CA ASP A 74 0.90 36.88 11.86
C ASP A 74 2.42 36.99 11.64
N LYS A 75 3.14 35.86 11.66
CA LYS A 75 4.57 35.81 11.31
C LYS A 75 4.80 36.30 9.88
N TYR A 76 4.05 35.78 8.91
CA TYR A 76 4.17 36.14 7.49
C TYR A 76 3.84 37.62 7.26
N ALA A 77 2.82 38.16 7.93
CA ALA A 77 2.49 39.58 7.86
C ALA A 77 3.62 40.46 8.41
N LYS A 78 4.20 40.10 9.56
CA LYS A 78 5.30 40.85 10.18
C LYS A 78 6.58 40.83 9.33
N GLU A 79 6.90 39.68 8.72
CA GLU A 79 8.03 39.53 7.79
C GLU A 79 7.84 40.34 6.51
N ASN A 80 6.67 40.28 5.87
CA ASN A 80 6.44 40.99 4.60
C ASN A 80 6.24 42.50 4.76
N LEU A 81 5.78 42.97 5.92
CA LEU A 81 5.58 44.39 6.18
C LEU A 81 6.86 45.10 6.65
N ASN A 82 8.03 44.44 6.65
CA ASN A 82 9.30 44.98 7.18
C ASN A 82 9.18 45.54 8.61
N LEU A 83 8.22 45.03 9.39
CA LEU A 83 7.99 45.44 10.78
C LEU A 83 8.94 44.74 11.76
N ILE A 84 9.76 43.81 11.27
CA ILE A 84 10.77 43.08 12.05
C ILE A 84 12.06 43.89 12.04
N ASN A 85 12.52 44.31 13.22
CA ASN A 85 13.81 44.98 13.37
C ASN A 85 14.95 43.98 13.17
N GLN A 86 16.06 44.39 12.53
CA GLN A 86 17.24 43.55 12.34
C GLN A 86 17.78 43.06 13.69
N GLY A 87 17.57 41.77 14.00
CA GLY A 87 17.98 41.13 15.26
C GLY A 87 16.84 40.56 16.11
N GLU A 88 15.58 40.82 15.77
CA GLU A 88 14.42 40.28 16.47
C GLU A 88 14.10 38.85 15.98
N LYS A 89 14.12 37.86 16.88
CA LYS A 89 13.70 36.48 16.59
C LYS A 89 12.21 36.33 16.90
N THR A 90 11.39 36.09 15.88
CA THR A 90 9.99 35.68 16.05
C THR A 90 9.94 34.28 16.68
N LEU A 91 9.71 34.24 17.99
CA LEU A 91 9.48 33.00 18.75
C LEU A 91 8.00 32.61 18.60
N LEU A 92 7.74 31.55 17.85
CA LEU A 92 6.44 30.89 17.82
C LEU A 92 6.31 30.09 19.11
N ILE A 93 5.40 30.50 19.99
CA ILE A 93 5.03 29.71 21.16
C ILE A 93 4.14 28.60 20.64
N ALA A 94 4.74 27.44 20.33
CA ALA A 94 4.00 26.20 20.27
C ALA A 94 3.35 26.05 21.66
N LYS A 95 2.04 26.24 21.75
CA LYS A 95 1.30 25.86 22.94
C LYS A 95 1.56 24.37 23.11
N GLU A 96 2.39 24.05 24.10
CA GLU A 96 2.61 22.70 24.59
C GLU A 96 1.25 22.02 24.68
N ASN A 97 1.11 20.93 23.91
CA ASN A 97 -0.02 20.02 23.86
C ASN A 97 -1.19 20.50 24.70
N LEU A 98 -1.97 21.42 24.13
CA LEU A 98 -3.36 21.41 24.50
C LEU A 98 -3.78 20.04 23.98
N GLU A 99 -4.04 19.11 24.90
CA GLU A 99 -4.98 18.02 24.70
C GLU A 99 -6.29 18.68 24.26
N VAL A 100 -6.30 19.23 23.04
CA VAL A 100 -7.51 19.49 22.31
C VAL A 100 -8.02 18.09 22.13
N GLU A 101 -9.16 17.84 22.72
CA GLU A 101 -10.00 16.71 22.48
C GLU A 101 -10.25 16.64 20.94
N ILE A 102 -9.31 16.06 20.17
CA ILE A 102 -9.40 15.73 18.73
C ILE A 102 -10.40 14.55 18.57
N GLY A 103 -11.38 14.47 19.47
CA GLY A 103 -12.35 13.38 19.56
C GLY A 103 -13.60 13.61 18.73
N MET A 104 -13.95 14.84 18.36
CA MET A 104 -15.35 15.13 17.97
C MET A 104 -15.61 16.13 16.84
N LEU A 105 -14.61 16.67 16.13
CA LEU A 105 -14.88 17.66 15.07
C LEU A 105 -14.50 17.27 13.64
N ASP A 106 -13.84 16.14 13.38
CA ASP A 106 -13.67 15.69 11.97
C ASP A 106 -13.46 14.18 11.77
N ARG A 107 -13.99 13.35 12.67
CA ARG A 107 -13.99 11.89 12.44
C ARG A 107 -14.87 11.52 11.25
N ASN A 108 -15.95 12.26 11.02
CA ASN A 108 -16.91 11.94 9.97
C ASN A 108 -16.37 12.25 8.57
N GLY A 109 -15.65 13.36 8.38
CA GLY A 109 -15.04 13.69 7.08
C GLY A 109 -13.93 12.71 6.69
N ILE A 110 -13.04 12.39 7.62
CA ILE A 110 -11.95 11.41 7.40
C ILE A 110 -12.50 10.00 7.18
N LEU A 111 -13.55 9.58 7.92
CA LEU A 111 -14.22 8.31 7.63
C LEU A 111 -14.84 8.31 6.24
N ASP A 112 -15.51 9.39 5.83
CA ASP A 112 -16.17 9.46 4.53
C ASP A 112 -15.17 9.44 3.36
N GLU A 113 -14.01 10.10 3.49
CA GLU A 113 -12.92 10.00 2.50
C GLU A 113 -12.33 8.57 2.43
N GLN A 114 -12.13 7.92 3.57
CA GLN A 114 -11.66 6.52 3.62
C GLN A 114 -12.69 5.54 3.02
N ARG A 115 -13.98 5.81 3.21
CA ARG A 115 -15.08 5.01 2.64
C ARG A 115 -15.16 5.16 1.14
N GLU A 116 -15.04 6.39 0.63
CA GLU A 116 -15.03 6.66 -0.79
C GLU A 116 -13.80 6.02 -1.46
N ALA A 117 -12.62 6.09 -0.84
CA ALA A 117 -11.41 5.43 -1.34
C ALA A 117 -11.58 3.90 -1.46
N LYS A 118 -12.11 3.24 -0.42
CA LYS A 118 -12.39 1.80 -0.45
C LYS A 118 -13.44 1.43 -1.49
N TYR A 119 -14.46 2.27 -1.68
CA TYR A 119 -15.47 2.08 -2.72
C TYR A 119 -14.84 2.12 -4.12
N PHE A 120 -13.98 3.10 -4.40
CA PHE A 120 -13.29 3.19 -5.69
C PHE A 120 -12.32 2.05 -5.93
N GLU A 121 -11.65 1.55 -4.89
CA GLU A 121 -10.79 0.37 -5.00
C GLU A 121 -11.60 -0.88 -5.36
N LEU A 122 -12.74 -1.09 -4.71
CA LEU A 122 -13.66 -2.19 -5.02
C LEU A 122 -14.21 -2.10 -6.44
N LEU A 123 -14.52 -0.90 -6.93
CA LEU A 123 -14.90 -0.68 -8.33
C LEU A 123 -13.78 -1.03 -9.32
N ARG A 124 -12.51 -0.76 -8.96
CA ARG A 124 -11.35 -1.05 -9.82
C ARG A 124 -11.08 -2.55 -9.96
N GLN A 125 -11.41 -3.34 -8.94
CA GLN A 125 -11.21 -4.79 -8.93
C GLN A 125 -12.34 -5.57 -9.64
N MET A 126 -13.51 -4.95 -9.86
CA MET A 126 -14.64 -5.60 -10.52
C MET A 126 -14.54 -5.60 -12.06
N PRO A 127 -14.99 -6.67 -12.73
CA PRO A 127 -15.10 -6.70 -14.17
C PRO A 127 -16.14 -5.69 -14.68
N ILE A 128 -15.86 -5.06 -15.83
CA ILE A 128 -16.66 -3.96 -16.41
C ILE A 128 -18.15 -4.32 -16.55
N ILE A 129 -18.48 -5.57 -16.87
CA ILE A 129 -19.87 -6.04 -17.01
C ILE A 129 -20.65 -5.94 -15.68
N GLU A 130 -19.99 -6.20 -14.55
CA GLU A 130 -20.60 -6.13 -13.22
C GLU A 130 -20.79 -4.68 -12.80
N HIS A 131 -19.87 -3.78 -13.19
CA HIS A 131 -20.01 -2.35 -12.98
C HIS A 131 -21.30 -1.80 -13.60
N TRP A 132 -21.52 -2.09 -14.89
CA TRP A 132 -22.75 -1.67 -15.59
C TRP A 132 -24.00 -2.32 -15.01
N LYS A 133 -23.93 -3.60 -14.64
CA LYS A 133 -25.05 -4.30 -14.02
C LYS A 133 -25.45 -3.66 -12.69
N LEU A 134 -24.47 -3.26 -11.89
CA LEU A 134 -24.68 -2.63 -10.59
C LEU A 134 -25.26 -1.21 -10.76
N TYR A 135 -24.73 -0.43 -11.70
CA TYR A 135 -25.22 0.92 -12.04
C TYR A 135 -26.66 0.93 -12.60
N LEU A 136 -26.99 -0.03 -13.48
CA LEU A 136 -28.26 -0.04 -14.20
C LEU A 136 -29.39 -0.73 -13.43
N PHE A 137 -29.09 -1.79 -12.66
CA PHE A 137 -30.12 -2.64 -12.06
C PHE A 137 -30.15 -2.63 -10.53
N TYR A 138 -29.13 -2.09 -9.86
CA TYR A 138 -29.00 -2.16 -8.40
C TYR A 138 -28.64 -0.82 -7.75
N LYS A 139 -29.34 0.26 -8.11
CA LYS A 139 -29.17 1.59 -7.49
C LYS A 139 -29.28 1.57 -5.96
N GLU A 140 -30.23 0.84 -5.39
CA GLU A 140 -30.38 0.70 -3.93
C GLU A 140 -29.19 0.00 -3.27
N LYS A 141 -28.51 -0.90 -4.00
CA LYS A 141 -27.33 -1.61 -3.50
C LYS A 141 -26.07 -0.73 -3.54
N ILE A 142 -26.03 0.30 -4.39
CA ILE A 142 -24.97 1.32 -4.41
C ILE A 142 -25.05 2.17 -3.16
N GLU A 143 -26.24 2.64 -2.81
CA GLU A 143 -26.46 3.44 -1.60
C GLU A 143 -26.18 2.60 -0.34
N GLY A 144 -26.59 1.32 -0.34
CA GLY A 144 -26.25 0.37 0.71
C GLY A 144 -24.74 0.12 0.84
N LEU A 145 -24.01 -0.05 -0.27
CA LEU A 145 -22.56 -0.21 -0.26
C LEU A 145 -21.82 1.04 0.22
N LYS A 146 -22.32 2.24 -0.17
CA LYS A 146 -21.78 3.53 0.29
C LYS A 146 -22.01 3.74 1.80
N GLN A 147 -23.09 3.18 2.36
CA GLN A 147 -23.41 3.29 3.79
C GLN A 147 -22.82 2.16 4.66
N SER A 148 -22.58 0.97 4.08
CA SER A 148 -22.13 -0.21 4.83
C SER A 148 -20.62 -0.31 5.03
N LEU A 149 -19.85 0.46 4.27
CA LEU A 149 -18.39 0.49 4.35
C LEU A 149 -17.89 1.68 5.16
#